data_AF-S0FKF9-F1
#
_entry.id   AF-S0FKF9-F1
#
_cell.length_a   1.000
_cell.length_b   1.000
_cell.length_c   1.000
_cell.angle_alpha   90.00
_cell.angle_beta   90.00
_cell.angle_gamma   90.00
#
_symmetry.space_group_name_H-M   'P 1'
#
loop_
_entity.id
_entity.type
_entity.pdbx_description
1 polymer ?
#
loop_
_entity_poly.entity_id
_entity_poly.type
_entity_poly.pdbx_seq_one_letter_code
_entity_poly.pdbx_strand_id
1 'polypeptide(L)'
;MGIEYVNESNFIVRKSGRENNSYYIDYLGVYKIVDISKLVHLEASIIKEKYLKYDAVYFDELDVYYFTDIEKAKSAINDILKNLKASQKGRIIQLTEAEIEYIRQALINEGVNNIRVSSKVKDNIFKKLNS
;
A
#
# COMPACT_ATOMS: atom_id res chain seq x y z
N MET A 1 15.15 -18.78 -10.37
CA MET A 1 14.45 -17.50 -10.58
C MET A 1 13.88 -17.08 -9.24
N GLY A 2 14.45 -16.06 -8.61
CA GLY A 2 13.91 -15.53 -7.35
C GLY A 2 12.66 -14.71 -7.62
N ILE A 3 11.67 -14.78 -6.74
CA ILE A 3 10.44 -13.99 -6.85
C ILE A 3 10.78 -12.55 -6.49
N GLU A 4 10.74 -11.66 -7.48
CA GLU A 4 10.88 -10.21 -7.27
C GLU A 4 9.55 -9.63 -6.81
N TYR A 5 9.54 -8.99 -5.64
CA TYR A 5 8.37 -8.26 -5.14
C TYR A 5 8.46 -6.81 -5.61
N VAL A 6 7.58 -6.42 -6.55
CA VAL A 6 7.47 -5.05 -7.05
C VAL A 6 6.19 -4.46 -6.49
N ASN A 7 6.32 -3.50 -5.55
CA ASN A 7 5.19 -2.67 -5.16
C ASN A 7 5.18 -1.42 -6.05
N GLU A 8 4.21 -1.35 -6.96
CA GLU A 8 4.09 -0.26 -7.92
C GLU A 8 3.38 0.98 -7.34
N SER A 9 2.79 0.87 -6.14
CA SER A 9 2.17 2.03 -5.51
C SER A 9 2.10 2.01 -4.00
N ASN A 10 1.88 3.19 -3.41
CA ASN A 10 1.58 3.28 -1.97
C ASN A 10 0.13 2.89 -1.62
N PHE A 11 -0.68 2.51 -2.61
CA PHE A 11 -2.01 1.96 -2.35
C PHE A 11 -1.91 0.52 -1.87
N ILE A 12 -2.62 0.21 -0.80
CA ILE A 12 -2.70 -1.12 -0.23
C ILE A 12 -4.19 -1.46 -0.05
N VAL A 13 -4.54 -2.72 -0.29
CA VAL A 13 -5.87 -3.24 0.04
C VAL A 13 -5.77 -3.92 1.40
N ARG A 14 -6.62 -3.50 2.34
CA ARG A 14 -6.67 -4.06 3.69
C ARG A 14 -8.00 -4.71 3.96
N LYS A 15 -7.97 -5.85 4.67
CA LYS A 15 -9.17 -6.45 5.23
C LYS A 15 -9.65 -5.60 6.41
N SER A 16 -10.94 -5.30 6.46
CA SER A 16 -11.56 -4.61 7.58
C SER A 16 -11.62 -5.53 8.81
N GLY A 17 -11.28 -4.98 9.97
CA GLY A 17 -11.50 -5.65 11.26
C GLY A 17 -12.84 -5.31 11.90
N ARG A 18 -13.58 -4.33 11.34
CA ARG A 18 -14.90 -3.89 11.84
C ARG A 18 -16.04 -4.46 11.01
N GLU A 19 -15.88 -4.44 9.69
CA GLU A 19 -16.84 -4.98 8.74
C GLU A 19 -16.42 -6.37 8.28
N ASN A 20 -17.30 -7.35 8.49
CA ASN A 20 -17.02 -8.73 8.11
C ASN A 20 -16.85 -8.87 6.59
N ASN A 21 -15.84 -9.64 6.18
CA ASN A 21 -15.54 -9.94 4.77
C ASN A 21 -15.46 -8.71 3.85
N SER A 22 -15.07 -7.57 4.41
CA SER A 22 -14.95 -6.32 3.68
C SER A 22 -13.50 -5.88 3.59
N TYR A 23 -13.18 -5.17 2.52
CA TYR A 23 -11.85 -4.62 2.24
C TYR A 23 -11.95 -3.12 2.06
N TYR A 24 -10.92 -2.39 2.42
CA TYR A 24 -10.79 -0.97 2.12
C TYR A 24 -9.43 -0.70 1.49
N ILE A 25 -9.30 0.44 0.84
CA ILE A 25 -8.06 0.88 0.24
C ILE A 25 -7.44 1.94 1.15
N ASP A 26 -6.17 1.78 1.50
CA ASP A 26 -5.37 2.83 2.13
C ASP A 26 -4.26 3.32 1.20
N TYR A 27 -3.88 4.58 1.38
CA TYR A 27 -2.70 5.19 0.78
C TYR A 27 -1.85 5.75 1.91
N LEU A 28 -0.67 5.17 2.16
CA LEU A 28 0.21 5.56 3.27
C LEU A 28 -0.49 5.58 4.65
N GLY A 29 -1.38 4.62 4.91
CA GLY A 29 -2.13 4.52 6.17
C GLY A 29 -3.38 5.41 6.26
N VAL A 30 -3.69 6.18 5.21
CA VAL A 30 -4.90 7.02 5.11
C VAL A 30 -5.94 6.33 4.22
N TYR A 31 -7.18 6.22 4.69
CA TYR A 31 -8.25 5.50 4.00
C TYR A 31 -9.45 6.37 3.59
N LYS A 32 -9.53 7.60 4.08
CA LYS A 32 -10.58 8.54 3.69
C LYS A 32 -10.30 9.12 2.32
N ILE A 33 -11.27 9.11 1.41
CA ILE A 33 -11.08 9.60 0.04
C ILE A 33 -10.59 11.05 0.04
N VAL A 34 -11.15 11.90 0.92
CA VAL A 34 -10.76 13.32 1.01
C VAL A 34 -9.28 13.50 1.33
N ASP A 35 -8.70 12.62 2.14
CA ASP A 35 -7.29 12.73 2.53
C ASP A 35 -6.37 12.05 1.52
N ILE A 36 -6.79 10.90 0.96
CA ILE A 36 -6.11 10.28 -0.19
C ILE A 36 -6.02 11.28 -1.34
N SER A 37 -7.10 12.01 -1.64
CA SER A 37 -7.17 13.00 -2.73
C SER A 37 -6.08 14.07 -2.63
N LYS A 38 -5.80 14.54 -1.42
CA LYS A 38 -4.75 15.54 -1.14
C LYS A 38 -3.35 14.96 -1.36
N LEU A 39 -3.13 13.71 -0.95
CA LEU A 39 -1.82 13.05 -1.05
C LEU A 39 -1.45 12.70 -2.49
N VAL A 40 -2.42 12.27 -3.29
CA VAL A 40 -2.17 11.87 -4.69
C VAL A 40 -2.42 13.01 -5.67
N HIS A 41 -2.86 14.17 -5.19
CA HIS A 41 -3.26 15.35 -5.98
C HIS A 41 -4.25 15.01 -7.10
N LEU A 42 -5.27 14.21 -6.76
CA LEU A 42 -6.45 13.97 -7.60
C LEU A 42 -7.67 14.52 -6.89
N GLU A 43 -8.71 14.88 -7.65
CA GLU A 43 -9.97 15.25 -7.02
C GLU A 43 -10.62 14.05 -6.31
N ALA A 44 -11.19 14.30 -5.14
CA ALA A 44 -11.92 13.30 -4.36
C ALA A 44 -13.09 12.68 -5.16
N SER A 45 -13.74 13.48 -6.01
CA SER A 45 -14.79 13.06 -6.94
C SER A 45 -14.33 11.93 -7.87
N ILE A 46 -13.12 12.05 -8.42
CA ILE A 46 -12.54 11.07 -9.34
C ILE A 46 -12.27 9.75 -8.62
N ILE A 47 -11.66 9.82 -7.44
CA ILE A 47 -11.37 8.60 -6.63
C ILE A 47 -12.68 7.92 -6.24
N LYS A 48 -13.68 8.70 -5.80
CA LYS A 48 -15.02 8.21 -5.47
C LYS A 48 -15.68 7.52 -6.67
N GLU A 49 -15.62 8.12 -7.85
CA GLU A 49 -16.14 7.52 -9.08
C GLU A 49 -15.49 6.15 -9.35
N LYS A 50 -14.17 6.02 -9.17
CA LYS A 50 -13.49 4.73 -9.36
C LYS A 50 -13.90 3.72 -8.30
N TYR A 51 -14.06 4.11 -7.05
CA TYR A 51 -14.54 3.20 -6.01
C TYR A 51 -15.95 2.71 -6.30
N LEU A 52 -16.88 3.62 -6.64
CA LEU A 52 -18.26 3.26 -6.97
C LEU A 52 -18.37 2.39 -8.22
N LYS A 53 -17.52 2.62 -9.24
CA LYS A 53 -17.44 1.78 -10.44
C LYS A 53 -17.14 0.31 -10.13
N TYR A 54 -16.46 0.04 -9.02
CA TYR A 54 -16.11 -1.31 -8.56
C TYR A 54 -16.91 -1.72 -7.33
N ASP A 55 -18.15 -1.25 -7.23
CA ASP A 55 -19.14 -1.63 -6.21
C ASP A 55 -18.72 -1.35 -4.75
N ALA A 56 -17.90 -0.31 -4.53
CA ALA A 56 -17.60 0.11 -3.18
C ALA A 56 -18.83 0.72 -2.51
N VAL A 57 -19.09 0.32 -1.27
CA VAL A 57 -20.18 0.83 -0.44
C VAL A 57 -19.60 1.83 0.56
N TYR A 58 -20.20 3.01 0.63
CA TYR A 58 -19.81 4.03 1.59
C TYR A 58 -20.38 3.73 2.97
N PHE A 59 -19.55 3.86 4.00
CA PHE A 59 -19.93 3.67 5.38
C PHE A 59 -19.76 4.98 6.15
N ASP A 60 -20.87 5.64 6.44
CA ASP A 60 -20.93 7.01 6.96
C ASP A 60 -20.19 7.18 8.29
N GLU A 61 -20.29 6.20 9.20
CA GLU A 61 -19.73 6.30 10.56
C GLU A 61 -18.21 6.50 10.58
N LEU A 62 -17.52 5.93 9.59
CA LEU A 62 -16.06 5.95 9.50
C LEU A 62 -15.54 6.73 8.29
N ASP A 63 -16.45 7.25 7.46
CA ASP A 63 -16.13 8.00 6.25
C ASP A 63 -15.16 7.20 5.35
N VAL A 64 -15.54 5.94 5.11
CA VAL A 64 -14.72 4.95 4.41
C VAL A 64 -15.56 4.20 3.38
N TYR A 65 -14.89 3.73 2.33
CA TYR A 65 -15.49 2.91 1.29
C TYR A 65 -15.01 1.46 1.44
N TYR A 66 -15.96 0.54 1.51
CA TYR A 66 -15.72 -0.89 1.62
C TYR A 66 -16.05 -1.63 0.33
N PHE A 67 -15.21 -2.61 0.00
CA PHE A 67 -15.39 -3.55 -1.10
C PHE A 67 -15.68 -4.93 -0.52
N THR A 68 -16.62 -5.66 -1.11
CA THR A 68 -16.91 -7.06 -0.73
C THR A 68 -15.93 -8.07 -1.33
N ASP A 69 -15.13 -7.64 -2.31
CA ASP A 69 -14.15 -8.47 -3.02
C ASP A 69 -12.80 -7.72 -3.12
N ILE A 70 -11.73 -8.42 -2.77
CA ILE A 70 -10.36 -7.91 -2.85
C ILE A 70 -9.96 -7.58 -4.29
N GLU A 71 -10.43 -8.33 -5.28
CA GLU A 71 -10.09 -8.10 -6.69
C GLU A 71 -10.76 -6.83 -7.24
N LYS A 72 -11.94 -6.47 -6.72
CA LYS A 72 -12.59 -5.19 -7.03
C LYS A 72 -11.79 -4.01 -6.48
N ALA A 73 -11.31 -4.11 -5.24
CA ALA A 73 -10.44 -3.09 -4.64
C ALA A 73 -9.12 -2.92 -5.43
N LYS A 74 -8.47 -4.03 -5.82
CA LYS A 74 -7.28 -3.98 -6.69
C LYS A 74 -7.56 -3.35 -8.05
N SER A 75 -8.71 -3.67 -8.66
CA SER A 75 -9.12 -3.10 -9.93
C SER A 75 -9.36 -1.58 -9.83
N ALA A 76 -9.97 -1.12 -8.74
CA ALA A 76 -10.12 0.30 -8.45
C ALA A 76 -8.78 1.03 -8.32
N ILE A 77 -7.81 0.42 -7.61
CA ILE A 77 -6.43 0.94 -7.53
C ILE A 77 -5.82 1.06 -8.92
N ASN A 78 -5.89 0.02 -9.75
CA ASN A 78 -5.34 0.03 -11.09
C ASN A 78 -5.92 1.16 -11.95
N ASP A 79 -7.22 1.42 -11.84
CA ASP A 79 -7.88 2.52 -12.56
C ASP A 79 -7.48 3.90 -12.02
N ILE A 80 -7.27 4.04 -10.70
CA ILE A 80 -6.72 5.28 -10.12
C ILE A 80 -5.28 5.50 -10.62
N LEU A 81 -4.46 4.45 -10.64
CA LEU A 81 -3.07 4.53 -11.10
C LEU A 81 -2.96 4.93 -12.57
N LYS A 82 -3.94 4.64 -13.43
CA LYS A 82 -3.93 5.13 -14.83
C LYS A 82 -4.02 6.65 -14.91
N ASN A 83 -4.64 7.30 -13.94
CA ASN A 83 -4.82 8.75 -13.89
C ASN A 83 -3.72 9.48 -13.11
N LEU A 84 -2.80 8.73 -12.48
CA LEU A 84 -1.70 9.29 -11.70
C LEU A 84 -0.44 9.45 -12.52
N LYS A 85 0.27 10.57 -12.30
CA LYS A 85 1.63 10.75 -12.81
C LYS A 85 2.58 9.75 -12.13
N ALA A 86 3.64 9.33 -12.81
CA ALA A 86 4.61 8.37 -12.26
C ALA A 86 5.17 8.80 -10.89
N SER A 87 5.37 10.11 -10.68
CA SER A 87 5.84 10.67 -9.41
C SER A 87 4.84 10.56 -8.25
N GLN A 88 3.56 10.31 -8.52
CA GLN A 88 2.47 10.24 -7.54
C GLN A 88 2.07 8.80 -7.19
N LYS A 89 2.45 7.83 -8.04
CA LYS A 89 2.17 6.40 -7.80
C LYS A 89 2.88 5.89 -6.55
N GLY A 90 3.99 6.52 -6.18
CA GLY A 90 4.88 6.09 -5.11
C GLY A 90 6.23 5.73 -5.70
N ARG A 91 7.15 5.31 -4.83
CA ARG A 91 8.48 4.90 -5.26
C ARG A 91 8.54 3.38 -5.32
N ILE A 92 8.88 2.86 -6.51
CA ILE A 92 9.12 1.43 -6.67
C ILE A 92 10.43 1.09 -5.96
N ILE A 93 10.34 0.24 -4.95
CA ILE A 93 11.51 -0.29 -4.23
C ILE A 93 11.56 -1.79 -4.47
N GLN A 94 12.61 -2.23 -5.15
CA GLN A 94 12.86 -3.65 -5.40
C GLN A 94 13.76 -4.22 -4.31
N LEU A 95 13.25 -5.18 -3.56
CA LEU A 95 13.99 -5.89 -2.53
C LEU A 95 14.26 -7.32 -2.99
N THR A 96 15.48 -7.77 -2.74
CA THR A 96 15.90 -9.17 -2.91
C THR A 96 15.39 -10.01 -1.74
N GLU A 97 15.33 -11.33 -1.91
CA GLU A 97 14.92 -12.26 -0.85
C GLU A 97 15.76 -12.12 0.43
N ALA A 98 17.07 -11.88 0.28
CA ALA A 98 17.97 -11.63 1.41
C ALA A 98 17.64 -10.33 2.16
N GLU A 99 17.21 -9.28 1.45
CA GLU A 99 16.80 -8.02 2.05
C GLU A 99 15.43 -8.15 2.75
N ILE A 100 14.51 -8.93 2.18
CA ILE A 100 13.21 -9.23 2.79
C ILE A 100 13.40 -10.04 4.07
N GLU A 101 14.23 -11.09 4.04
CA GLU A 101 14.50 -11.91 5.21
C GLU A 101 15.22 -11.10 6.30
N TYR A 102 16.12 -10.18 5.91
CA TYR A 102 16.72 -9.24 6.86
C TYR A 102 15.67 -8.39 7.58
N ILE A 103 14.73 -7.79 6.84
CA ILE A 103 13.65 -6.98 7.43
C ILE A 103 12.76 -7.85 8.33
N ARG A 104 12.42 -9.07 7.90
CA ARG A 104 11.62 -10.00 8.70
C ARG A 104 12.30 -10.34 10.03
N GLN A 105 13.57 -10.71 9.99
CA GLN A 105 14.37 -10.97 11.20
C GLN A 105 14.48 -9.72 12.07
N ALA A 106 14.64 -8.54 11.47
CA ALA A 106 14.72 -7.30 12.23
C ALA A 106 13.42 -6.99 12.99
N LEU A 107 12.27 -7.18 12.35
CA LEU A 107 10.95 -6.98 12.97
C LEU A 107 10.66 -8.03 14.05
N ILE A 108 10.99 -9.30 13.82
CA ILE A 108 10.83 -10.36 14.83
C ILE A 108 11.70 -10.08 16.07
N ASN A 109 12.90 -9.53 15.86
CA ASN A 109 13.85 -9.22 16.91
C ASN A 109 13.73 -7.78 17.44
N GLU A 110 12.61 -7.06 17.23
CA GLU A 110 12.40 -5.69 17.73
C GLU A 110 12.56 -5.54 19.26
N GLY A 111 12.62 -6.65 20.02
CA GLY A 111 12.93 -6.68 21.45
C GLY A 111 14.30 -7.26 21.84
N VAL A 112 15.13 -7.69 20.89
CA VAL A 112 16.42 -8.36 21.14
C VAL A 112 17.52 -7.57 20.44
N ASN A 113 18.43 -7.00 21.23
CA ASN A 113 19.48 -6.06 20.80
C ASN A 113 20.54 -6.61 19.82
N ASN A 114 20.35 -7.76 19.19
CA ASN A 114 21.35 -8.42 18.36
C ASN A 114 20.76 -9.05 17.09
N ILE A 115 20.70 -8.27 16.00
CA ILE A 115 20.54 -8.79 14.64
C ILE A 115 21.94 -9.03 14.06
N ARG A 116 22.43 -10.28 14.08
CA ARG A 116 23.70 -10.66 13.45
C ARG A 116 23.49 -10.93 11.95
N VAL A 117 23.60 -9.90 11.12
CA VAL A 117 23.59 -10.05 9.66
C VAL A 117 24.57 -9.05 9.02
N SER A 118 25.06 -9.35 7.81
CA SER A 118 26.09 -8.55 7.13
C SER A 118 25.65 -7.10 6.91
N SER A 119 26.52 -6.13 7.23
CA SER A 119 26.25 -4.69 7.08
C SER A 119 25.86 -4.29 5.65
N LYS A 120 26.37 -5.03 4.65
CA LYS A 120 26.14 -4.75 3.23
C LYS A 120 24.66 -4.87 2.81
N VAL A 121 23.92 -5.82 3.37
CA VAL A 121 22.48 -5.99 3.08
C VAL A 121 21.68 -4.82 3.67
N LYS A 122 21.99 -4.44 4.91
CA LYS A 122 21.42 -3.27 5.58
C LYS A 122 21.67 -1.99 4.79
N ASP A 123 22.92 -1.75 4.38
CA ASP A 123 23.30 -0.54 3.63
C ASP A 123 22.57 -0.44 2.28
N ASN A 124 22.38 -1.57 1.60
CA ASN A 124 21.64 -1.61 0.34
C ASN A 124 20.15 -1.28 0.54
N ILE A 125 19.52 -1.79 1.61
CA ILE A 125 18.15 -1.43 1.97
C ILE A 125 18.03 0.09 2.21
N PHE A 126 18.92 0.67 3.02
CA PHE A 126 18.87 2.12 3.29
C PHE A 126 19.12 2.97 2.05
N LYS A 127 20.07 2.60 1.18
CA LYS A 127 20.27 3.28 -0.11
C LYS A 127 19.00 3.25 -0.96
N LYS A 128 18.36 2.09 -1.07
CA LYS A 128 17.10 1.92 -1.81
C LYS A 128 15.95 2.72 -1.20
N LEU A 129 15.87 2.85 0.12
CA LEU A 129 14.85 3.66 0.79
C LEU A 129 15.11 5.17 0.68
N ASN A 130 16.38 5.59 0.65
CA ASN A 130 16.77 7.00 0.74
C ASN A 130 17.10 7.70 -0.61
N SER A 131 17.22 6.98 -1.74
CA SER A 131 17.51 7.58 -3.07
C SER A 131 16.33 8.24 -3.80
#